data_AF-A0A367M3X5-F1
#
_entry.id   AF-A0A367M3X5-F1
#
_cell.length_a   1.000
_cell.length_b   1.000
_cell.length_c   1.000
_cell.angle_alpha   90.00
_cell.angle_beta   90.00
_cell.angle_gamma   90.00
#
_symmetry.space_group_name_H-M   'P 1'
#
loop_
_entity.id
_entity.type
_entity.pdbx_description
1 polymer ?
#
loop_
_entity_poly.entity_id
_entity_poly.type
_entity_poly.pdbx_seq_one_letter_code
_entity_poly.pdbx_strand_id
1 'polypeptide(L)'
;RIRDKLDAYVEEFDPAIAEEAAPPQADPDTEEHPPASAAVRTDAPAAPRQRTQRPRRTRDFELLVDTFRQARAELPAEEFKQLDIRISGLGRIPLRAYFQHIAYATPGSAGKVFYGGADLVRRYGAPSRPQGFRFKFRDRIDGKPVFLYVAPETLQGYPHRRYLEDILGCAETVRYFTLYALGRLIEAPSGKSYSLEPDALRHLAIIPGPAKDDASQSSS
;
A
#
# COMPACT_ATOMS: atom_id res chain seq x y z
N ARG A 1 -20.91 -1.22 -15.40
CA ARG A 1 -19.70 -0.42 -15.73
C ARG A 1 -18.47 -1.29 -15.46
N ILE A 2 -17.34 -1.08 -16.14
CA ILE A 2 -16.11 -1.89 -15.93
C ILE A 2 -15.71 -1.92 -14.44
N ARG A 3 -15.93 -0.81 -13.72
CA ARG A 3 -15.71 -0.68 -12.27
C ARG A 3 -16.60 -1.57 -11.39
N ASP A 4 -17.79 -1.94 -11.86
CA ASP A 4 -18.73 -2.77 -11.09
C ASP A 4 -18.34 -4.25 -11.10
N LYS A 5 -17.35 -4.63 -11.94
CA LYS A 5 -16.78 -5.97 -11.97
C LYS A 5 -15.73 -6.20 -10.87
N LEU A 6 -15.30 -5.14 -10.17
CA LEU A 6 -14.31 -5.21 -9.11
C LEU A 6 -15.02 -5.07 -7.76
N ASP A 7 -14.76 -5.98 -6.83
CA ASP A 7 -15.46 -6.02 -5.54
C ASP A 7 -15.25 -4.74 -4.71
N ALA A 8 -14.08 -4.12 -4.85
CA ALA A 8 -13.71 -2.92 -4.10
C ALA A 8 -12.86 -1.91 -4.87
N TYR A 9 -13.37 -1.40 -6.00
CA TYR A 9 -12.64 -0.37 -6.76
C TYR A 9 -12.39 0.92 -5.96
N VAL A 10 -11.11 1.28 -5.79
CA VAL A 10 -10.69 2.59 -5.26
C VAL A 10 -10.82 3.66 -6.33
N GLU A 11 -11.71 4.63 -6.10
CA GLU A 11 -11.89 5.76 -7.01
C GLU A 11 -10.95 6.93 -6.70
N GLU A 12 -10.67 7.16 -5.41
CA GLU A 12 -9.77 8.21 -4.95
C GLU A 12 -8.82 7.68 -3.88
N PHE A 13 -7.51 7.91 -4.06
CA PHE A 13 -6.48 7.59 -3.08
C PHE A 13 -5.80 8.87 -2.61
N ASP A 14 -5.62 8.98 -1.29
CA ASP A 14 -4.92 10.11 -0.68
C ASP A 14 -3.75 9.63 0.19
N PRO A 15 -2.50 9.74 -0.29
CA PRO A 15 -1.31 9.33 0.46
C PRO A 15 -0.93 10.31 1.58
N ALA A 16 -1.46 11.55 1.53
CA ALA A 16 -1.04 12.66 2.40
C ALA A 16 -1.92 12.81 3.65
N ILE A 17 -3.02 12.04 3.78
CA ILE A 17 -3.79 12.00 5.03
C ILE A 17 -2.88 11.37 6.09
N ALA A 18 -2.27 12.23 6.90
CA ALA A 18 -1.54 11.82 8.08
C ALA A 18 -2.44 10.94 8.96
N GLU A 19 -1.83 9.99 9.66
CA GLU A 19 -2.46 9.45 10.86
C GLU A 19 -2.75 10.67 11.73
N GLU A 20 -4.03 10.97 11.95
CA GLU A 20 -4.42 11.84 13.03
C GLU A 20 -3.80 11.18 14.26
N ALA A 21 -2.73 11.78 14.78
CA ALA A 21 -2.09 11.31 15.99
C ALA A 21 -3.22 11.08 16.98
N ALA A 22 -3.30 9.86 17.52
CA ALA A 22 -4.34 9.50 18.47
C ALA A 22 -4.52 10.68 19.42
N PRO A 23 -5.77 11.20 19.57
CA PRO A 23 -5.98 12.32 20.47
C PRO A 23 -5.35 11.96 21.81
N PRO A 24 -4.60 12.88 22.46
CA PRO A 24 -4.04 12.59 23.77
C PRO A 24 -5.17 12.04 24.62
N GLN A 25 -4.94 10.87 25.24
CA GLN A 25 -5.94 10.22 26.06
C GLN A 25 -6.44 11.26 27.07
N ALA A 26 -7.69 11.70 26.88
CA ALA A 26 -8.35 12.55 27.85
C ALA A 26 -8.52 11.71 29.11
N ASP A 27 -7.94 12.20 30.20
CA ASP A 27 -8.11 11.64 31.53
C ASP A 27 -9.62 11.47 31.81
N PRO A 28 -10.06 10.32 32.32
CA PRO A 28 -11.47 10.09 32.62
C PRO A 28 -11.73 10.63 34.02
N ASP A 29 -12.10 11.90 34.13
CA ASP A 29 -12.91 12.38 35.25
C ASP A 29 -13.40 13.81 34.95
N THR A 30 -14.66 13.92 34.57
CA THR A 30 -15.62 14.94 35.02
C THR A 30 -16.96 14.64 34.33
N GLU A 31 -17.84 13.92 35.02
CA GLU A 31 -19.27 14.04 34.81
C GLU A 31 -19.75 15.38 35.37
N GLU A 32 -20.42 16.21 34.58
CA GLU A 32 -21.55 17.03 35.08
C GLU A 32 -22.43 17.55 33.93
N HIS A 33 -23.72 17.64 34.24
CA HIS A 33 -24.91 17.66 33.39
C HIS A 33 -25.11 18.84 32.40
N PRO A 34 -26.06 18.69 31.42
CA PRO A 34 -26.36 19.70 30.40
C PRO A 34 -27.40 20.73 30.87
N PRO A 35 -27.57 21.84 30.11
CA PRO A 35 -28.90 22.40 29.95
C PRO A 35 -29.35 22.54 28.50
N ALA A 36 -30.67 22.42 28.36
CA ALA A 36 -31.46 22.48 27.16
C ALA A 36 -31.39 23.83 26.43
N SER A 37 -31.59 23.78 25.11
CA SER A 37 -32.39 24.79 24.40
C SER A 37 -32.97 24.23 23.12
N ALA A 38 -34.29 24.35 23.03
CA ALA A 38 -35.14 23.92 21.93
C ALA A 38 -34.96 24.83 20.69
N ALA A 39 -35.06 24.23 19.50
CA ALA A 39 -35.52 24.93 18.31
C ALA A 39 -36.20 23.95 17.36
N VAL A 40 -37.52 24.12 17.24
CA VAL A 40 -38.43 23.45 16.30
C VAL A 40 -38.05 23.79 14.85
N ARG A 41 -37.95 22.79 13.96
CA ARG A 41 -38.12 22.95 12.51
C ARG A 41 -38.79 21.73 11.88
N THR A 42 -40.10 21.90 11.69
CA THR A 42 -40.93 21.53 10.53
C THR A 42 -40.50 20.39 9.62
N ASP A 43 -41.37 19.36 9.58
CA ASP A 43 -41.48 18.33 8.55
C ASP A 43 -41.55 18.93 7.14
N ALA A 44 -40.68 18.44 6.25
CA ALA A 44 -40.86 18.49 4.81
C ALA A 44 -40.44 17.12 4.23
N PRO A 45 -41.23 16.53 3.30
CA PRO A 45 -41.04 15.17 2.86
C PRO A 45 -39.72 15.05 2.08
N ALA A 46 -38.85 14.18 2.57
CA ALA A 46 -37.57 13.89 1.95
C ALA A 46 -37.81 13.32 0.53
N ALA A 47 -37.38 14.07 -0.48
CA ALA A 47 -37.17 13.57 -1.83
C ALA A 47 -36.33 12.27 -1.76
N PRO A 48 -36.58 11.28 -2.64
CA PRO A 48 -35.88 10.01 -2.58
C PRO A 48 -34.38 10.28 -2.65
N ARG A 49 -33.68 9.96 -1.56
CA ARG A 49 -32.23 10.05 -1.46
C ARG A 49 -31.66 9.19 -2.58
N GLN A 50 -31.39 9.80 -3.73
CA GLN A 50 -30.48 9.24 -4.71
C GLN A 50 -29.24 8.92 -3.90
N ARG A 51 -29.00 7.62 -3.78
CA ARG A 51 -27.85 7.03 -3.12
C ARG A 51 -26.66 7.46 -3.97
N THR A 52 -26.22 8.70 -3.80
CA THR A 52 -24.95 9.21 -4.32
C THR A 52 -23.93 8.29 -3.70
N GLN A 53 -23.52 7.28 -4.46
CA GLN A 53 -22.36 6.47 -4.16
C GLN A 53 -21.24 7.48 -3.97
N ARG A 54 -20.92 7.78 -2.71
CA ARG A 54 -19.77 8.62 -2.39
C ARG A 54 -18.58 7.95 -3.08
N PRO A 55 -17.73 8.70 -3.79
CA PRO A 55 -16.49 8.15 -4.31
C PRO A 55 -15.81 7.40 -3.17
N ARG A 56 -15.42 6.14 -3.39
CA ARG A 56 -14.69 5.36 -2.38
C ARG A 56 -13.29 5.96 -2.26
N ARG A 57 -13.17 7.07 -1.51
CA ARG A 57 -11.91 7.71 -1.14
C ARG A 57 -11.30 6.89 -0.01
N THR A 58 -10.08 6.43 -0.18
CA THR A 58 -9.34 5.69 0.84
C THR A 58 -7.92 6.21 0.99
N ARG A 59 -7.36 6.00 2.19
CA ARG A 59 -5.93 6.16 2.49
C ARG A 59 -5.22 4.81 2.62
N ASP A 60 -5.99 3.73 2.51
CA ASP A 60 -5.50 2.36 2.64
C ASP A 60 -4.74 1.98 1.38
N PHE A 61 -3.43 1.85 1.52
CA PHE A 61 -2.54 1.50 0.44
C PHE A 61 -2.68 0.03 0.03
N GLU A 62 -2.95 -0.87 0.98
CA GLU A 62 -3.14 -2.29 0.68
C GLU A 62 -4.41 -2.49 -0.16
N LEU A 63 -5.50 -1.80 0.19
CA LEU A 63 -6.72 -1.81 -0.62
C LEU A 63 -6.49 -1.30 -2.06
N LEU A 64 -5.65 -0.28 -2.23
CA LEU A 64 -5.25 0.20 -3.55
C LEU A 64 -4.45 -0.85 -4.32
N VAL A 65 -3.49 -1.51 -3.67
CA VAL A 65 -2.69 -2.59 -4.26
C VAL A 65 -3.58 -3.76 -4.66
N ASP A 66 -4.53 -4.15 -3.82
CA ASP A 66 -5.46 -5.24 -4.11
C ASP A 66 -6.40 -4.89 -5.26
N THR A 67 -6.89 -3.64 -5.33
CA THR A 67 -7.64 -3.14 -6.49
C THR A 67 -6.84 -3.30 -7.79
N PHE A 68 -5.56 -2.90 -7.78
CA PHE A 68 -4.69 -3.04 -8.95
C PHE A 68 -4.47 -4.51 -9.34
N ARG A 69 -4.25 -5.39 -8.34
CA ARG A 69 -4.04 -6.82 -8.57
C ARG A 69 -5.28 -7.50 -9.12
N GLN A 70 -6.45 -7.24 -8.52
CA GLN A 70 -7.73 -7.75 -8.98
C GLN A 70 -8.02 -7.28 -10.41
N ALA A 71 -7.86 -5.97 -10.67
CA ALA A 71 -8.06 -5.41 -12.00
C ALA A 71 -7.13 -6.01 -13.05
N ARG A 72 -5.87 -6.30 -12.70
CA ARG A 72 -4.91 -6.94 -13.60
C ARG A 72 -5.21 -8.43 -13.84
N ALA A 73 -5.82 -9.12 -12.89
CA ALA A 73 -6.11 -10.54 -12.98
C ALA A 73 -7.46 -10.83 -13.67
N GLU A 74 -8.48 -10.03 -13.42
CA GLU A 74 -9.85 -10.30 -13.84
C GLU A 74 -10.25 -9.58 -15.13
N LEU A 75 -9.63 -8.43 -15.44
CA LEU A 75 -10.02 -7.63 -16.60
C LEU A 75 -9.15 -7.92 -17.82
N PRO A 76 -9.75 -7.94 -19.03
CA PRO A 76 -9.00 -7.90 -20.29
C PRO A 76 -8.10 -6.67 -20.37
N ALA A 77 -6.98 -6.77 -21.08
CA ALA A 77 -5.99 -5.70 -21.19
C ALA A 77 -6.59 -4.36 -21.67
N GLU A 78 -7.55 -4.39 -22.59
CA GLU A 78 -8.23 -3.17 -23.08
C GLU A 78 -9.12 -2.53 -22.02
N GLU A 79 -9.83 -3.32 -21.21
CA GLU A 79 -10.65 -2.80 -20.10
C GLU A 79 -9.75 -2.25 -18.98
N PHE A 80 -8.64 -2.93 -18.67
CA PHE A 80 -7.66 -2.47 -17.70
C PHE A 80 -7.03 -1.12 -18.08
N LYS A 81 -6.79 -0.88 -19.37
CA LYS A 81 -6.28 0.40 -19.88
C LYS A 81 -7.24 1.57 -19.68
N GLN A 82 -8.54 1.31 -19.50
CA GLN A 82 -9.57 2.33 -19.32
C GLN A 82 -9.79 2.70 -17.84
N LEU A 83 -9.12 2.02 -16.90
CA LEU A 83 -9.25 2.34 -15.48
C LEU A 83 -8.42 3.57 -15.12
N ASP A 84 -9.08 4.53 -14.47
CA ASP A 84 -8.49 5.76 -13.95
C ASP A 84 -8.70 5.89 -12.45
N ILE A 85 -7.66 6.27 -11.74
CA ILE A 85 -7.72 6.62 -10.33
C ILE A 85 -7.51 8.12 -10.13
N ARG A 86 -8.20 8.71 -9.14
CA ARG A 86 -7.90 10.06 -8.67
C ARG A 86 -6.90 9.96 -7.52
N ILE A 87 -5.74 10.58 -7.66
CA ILE A 87 -4.75 10.69 -6.59
C ILE A 87 -4.75 12.13 -6.07
N SER A 88 -4.88 12.30 -4.76
CA SER A 88 -4.80 13.63 -4.14
C SER A 88 -3.42 14.24 -4.41
N GLY A 89 -3.40 15.48 -4.90
CA GLY A 89 -2.18 16.18 -5.31
C GLY A 89 -1.69 15.91 -6.74
N LEU A 90 -2.07 14.78 -7.36
CA LEU A 90 -1.67 14.44 -8.75
C LEU A 90 -2.84 14.48 -9.75
N GLY A 91 -4.08 14.52 -9.27
CA GLY A 91 -5.28 14.55 -10.10
C GLY A 91 -5.68 13.17 -10.62
N ARG A 92 -6.39 13.13 -11.76
CA ARG A 92 -6.88 11.88 -12.36
C ARG A 92 -5.84 11.31 -13.31
N ILE A 93 -5.44 10.06 -13.08
CA ILE A 93 -4.44 9.36 -13.89
C ILE A 93 -4.88 7.92 -14.16
N PRO A 94 -4.40 7.29 -15.25
CA PRO A 94 -4.66 5.87 -15.49
C PRO A 94 -4.10 5.03 -14.33
N LEU A 95 -4.87 4.08 -13.81
CA LEU A 95 -4.45 3.21 -12.69
C LEU A 95 -3.13 2.52 -13.02
N ARG A 96 -2.99 1.99 -14.24
CA ARG A 96 -1.75 1.37 -14.73
C ARG A 96 -0.53 2.31 -14.74
N ALA A 97 -0.73 3.61 -14.88
CA ALA A 97 0.36 4.58 -14.97
C ALA A 97 0.87 5.00 -13.59
N TYR A 98 0.03 4.82 -12.56
CA TYR A 98 0.41 5.02 -11.16
C TYR A 98 1.27 3.87 -10.61
N PHE A 99 1.10 2.66 -11.16
CA PHE A 99 1.88 1.48 -10.81
C PHE A 99 2.97 1.21 -11.84
N GLN A 100 4.23 1.34 -11.43
CA GLN A 100 5.39 1.14 -12.28
C GLN A 100 6.18 -0.09 -11.82
N HIS A 101 6.37 -1.04 -12.73
CA HIS A 101 7.22 -2.19 -12.45
C HIS A 101 8.67 -1.74 -12.29
N ILE A 102 9.38 -2.29 -11.30
CA ILE A 102 10.71 -1.82 -10.90
C ILE A 102 11.74 -1.94 -12.04
N ALA A 103 11.61 -2.96 -12.90
CA ALA A 103 12.48 -3.15 -14.07
C ALA A 103 12.46 -1.96 -15.06
N TYR A 104 11.37 -1.18 -15.06
CA TYR A 104 11.17 -0.03 -15.94
C TYR A 104 11.13 1.30 -15.16
N ALA A 105 11.53 1.29 -13.89
CA ALA A 105 11.53 2.48 -13.06
C ALA A 105 12.66 3.43 -13.47
N THR A 106 12.36 4.72 -13.49
CA THR A 106 13.36 5.76 -13.78
C THR A 106 14.04 6.19 -12.47
N PRO A 107 15.37 6.17 -12.37
CA PRO A 107 16.06 6.69 -11.19
C PRO A 107 15.66 8.13 -10.88
N GLY A 108 15.46 8.45 -9.60
CA GLY A 108 15.00 9.77 -9.16
C GLY A 108 13.49 10.01 -9.33
N SER A 109 12.73 9.06 -9.90
CA SER A 109 11.27 9.17 -9.94
C SER A 109 10.64 8.94 -8.57
N ALA A 110 9.54 9.66 -8.33
CA ALA A 110 8.76 9.62 -7.10
C ALA A 110 7.26 9.80 -7.41
N GLY A 111 6.42 9.66 -6.39
CA GLY A 111 4.96 9.90 -6.51
C GLY A 111 4.22 8.82 -7.28
N LYS A 112 4.80 7.62 -7.37
CA LYS A 112 4.21 6.44 -8.01
C LYS A 112 4.44 5.21 -7.14
N VAL A 113 3.66 4.17 -7.38
CA VAL A 113 3.84 2.86 -6.77
C VAL A 113 4.86 2.06 -7.57
N PHE A 114 6.01 1.77 -6.99
CA PHE A 114 6.98 0.85 -7.56
C PHE A 114 6.69 -0.56 -7.08
N TYR A 115 6.69 -1.53 -7.99
CA TYR A 115 6.43 -2.91 -7.62
C TYR A 115 7.30 -3.94 -8.35
N GLY A 116 7.49 -5.09 -7.74
CA GLY A 116 8.28 -6.18 -8.33
C GLY A 116 8.50 -7.35 -7.37
N GLY A 117 9.00 -8.45 -7.92
CA GLY A 117 9.40 -9.62 -7.13
C GLY A 117 10.70 -9.34 -6.37
N ALA A 118 10.76 -9.74 -5.10
CA ALA A 118 11.92 -9.53 -4.25
C ALA A 118 12.14 -10.69 -3.28
N ASP A 119 13.41 -10.95 -2.99
CA ASP A 119 13.84 -11.95 -2.03
C ASP A 119 14.18 -11.25 -0.70
N LEU A 120 13.71 -11.80 0.42
CA LEU A 120 14.10 -11.33 1.75
C LEU A 120 15.56 -11.75 2.00
N VAL A 121 16.47 -10.79 2.01
CA VAL A 121 17.92 -11.06 2.11
C VAL A 121 18.36 -11.18 3.56
N ARG A 122 17.86 -10.27 4.41
CA ARG A 122 18.35 -10.17 5.78
C ARG A 122 17.34 -9.50 6.69
N ARG A 123 17.28 -10.01 7.92
CA ARG A 123 16.68 -9.36 9.08
C ARG A 123 17.79 -8.71 9.91
N TYR A 124 17.56 -7.49 10.39
CA TYR A 124 18.54 -6.66 11.10
C TYR A 124 18.06 -6.38 12.51
N GLY A 125 18.89 -6.58 13.54
CA GLY A 125 18.54 -6.30 14.93
C GLY A 125 18.87 -7.48 15.85
N ALA A 126 18.70 -7.28 17.16
CA ALA A 126 18.83 -8.35 18.14
C ALA A 126 17.56 -9.21 18.18
N PRO A 127 17.63 -10.52 18.47
CA PRO A 127 16.45 -11.37 18.62
C PRO A 127 15.49 -10.91 19.72
N SER A 128 15.96 -10.08 20.65
CA SER A 128 15.19 -9.48 21.74
C SER A 128 14.52 -8.13 21.39
N ARG A 129 14.68 -7.61 20.15
CA ARG A 129 14.11 -6.33 19.69
C ARG A 129 13.47 -6.47 18.31
N PRO A 130 12.59 -5.54 17.89
CA PRO A 130 12.02 -5.54 16.54
C PRO A 130 13.14 -5.56 15.50
N GLN A 131 13.05 -6.48 14.54
CA GLN A 131 14.07 -6.62 13.51
C GLN A 131 13.66 -5.87 12.25
N GLY A 132 14.50 -4.92 11.82
CA GLY A 132 14.41 -4.35 10.48
C GLY A 132 14.61 -5.43 9.41
N PHE A 133 14.37 -5.08 8.16
CA PHE A 133 14.46 -6.04 7.06
C PHE A 133 15.00 -5.40 5.79
N ARG A 134 15.64 -6.22 4.96
CA ARG A 134 16.11 -5.83 3.63
C ARG A 134 15.65 -6.83 2.59
N PHE A 135 14.99 -6.30 1.58
CA PHE A 135 14.67 -7.01 0.36
C PHE A 135 15.64 -6.65 -0.75
N LYS A 136 15.88 -7.62 -1.63
CA LYS A 136 16.54 -7.41 -2.92
C LYS A 136 15.56 -7.76 -4.01
N PHE A 137 15.28 -6.81 -4.89
CA PHE A 137 14.46 -7.08 -6.06
C PHE A 137 15.18 -8.03 -7.01
N ARG A 138 14.41 -8.89 -7.66
CA ARG A 138 14.89 -9.85 -8.65
C ARG A 138 15.27 -9.15 -9.94
N ASP A 139 14.45 -8.18 -10.32
CA ASP A 139 14.72 -7.29 -11.44
C ASP A 139 15.78 -6.25 -11.11
N ARG A 140 16.42 -5.75 -12.16
CA ARG A 140 17.50 -4.77 -12.09
C ARG A 140 17.15 -3.55 -12.91
N ILE A 141 17.74 -2.42 -12.55
CA ILE A 141 17.67 -1.17 -13.32
C ILE A 141 19.08 -0.92 -13.83
N ASP A 142 19.24 -0.79 -15.15
CA ASP A 142 20.55 -0.61 -15.80
C ASP A 142 21.61 -1.64 -15.35
N GLY A 143 21.19 -2.88 -15.12
CA GLY A 143 22.06 -3.97 -14.63
C GLY A 143 22.44 -3.87 -13.14
N LYS A 144 22.05 -2.80 -12.44
CA LYS A 144 22.29 -2.59 -11.00
C LYS A 144 21.16 -3.20 -10.14
N PRO A 145 21.50 -3.84 -9.01
CA PRO A 145 20.48 -4.37 -8.09
C PRO A 145 19.70 -3.25 -7.41
N VAL A 146 18.42 -3.51 -7.14
CA VAL A 146 17.55 -2.64 -6.36
C VAL A 146 17.27 -3.27 -5.01
N PHE A 147 17.33 -2.47 -3.94
CA PHE A 147 17.05 -2.90 -2.58
C PHE A 147 15.92 -2.07 -1.97
N LEU A 148 15.19 -2.66 -1.04
CA LEU A 148 14.33 -1.95 -0.11
C LEU A 148 14.80 -2.29 1.30
N TYR A 149 15.08 -1.28 2.11
CA TYR A 149 15.52 -1.45 3.49
C TYR A 149 14.60 -0.71 4.44
N VAL A 150 14.19 -1.39 5.50
CA VAL A 150 13.44 -0.83 6.63
C VAL A 150 14.28 -1.02 7.88
N ALA A 151 14.57 0.10 8.55
CA ALA A 151 15.36 0.10 9.77
C ALA A 151 14.54 -0.48 10.95
N PRO A 152 15.21 -1.12 11.93
CA PRO A 152 14.57 -1.62 13.15
C PRO A 152 13.74 -0.55 13.88
N GLU A 153 14.25 0.67 13.95
CA GLU A 153 13.63 1.79 14.66
C GLU A 153 12.32 2.22 13.97
N THR A 154 12.31 2.22 12.63
CA THR A 154 11.11 2.52 11.84
C THR A 154 10.03 1.47 12.09
N LEU A 155 10.42 0.18 12.16
CA LEU A 155 9.47 -0.90 12.42
C LEU A 155 8.97 -0.89 13.87
N GLN A 156 9.81 -0.51 14.83
CA GLN A 156 9.44 -0.42 16.24
C GLN A 156 8.31 0.57 16.49
N GLY A 157 8.31 1.71 15.77
CA GLY A 157 7.28 2.74 15.86
C GLY A 157 6.02 2.44 15.05
N TYR A 158 5.96 1.34 14.30
CA TYR A 158 4.85 1.05 13.39
C TYR A 158 3.71 0.31 14.11
N PRO A 159 2.46 0.84 14.10
CA PRO A 159 1.32 0.20 14.78
C PRO A 159 1.04 -1.23 14.32
N HIS A 160 1.22 -1.50 13.02
CA HIS A 160 0.94 -2.80 12.40
C HIS A 160 2.19 -3.68 12.24
N ARG A 161 3.21 -3.52 13.10
CA ARG A 161 4.45 -4.31 13.03
C ARG A 161 4.24 -5.82 13.08
N ARG A 162 3.29 -6.31 13.90
CA ARG A 162 3.02 -7.76 14.05
C ARG A 162 2.59 -8.38 12.73
N TYR A 163 1.71 -7.69 12.01
CA TYR A 163 1.27 -8.10 10.68
C TYR A 163 2.44 -8.25 9.70
N LEU A 164 3.37 -7.29 9.69
CA LEU A 164 4.58 -7.40 8.87
C LEU A 164 5.49 -8.56 9.33
N GLU A 165 5.63 -8.78 10.63
CA GLU A 165 6.41 -9.90 11.16
C GLU A 165 5.81 -11.26 10.75
N ASP A 166 4.49 -11.40 10.79
CA ASP A 166 3.78 -12.61 10.38
C ASP A 166 4.02 -12.90 8.89
N ILE A 167 3.89 -11.88 8.02
CA ILE A 167 4.18 -12.01 6.58
C ILE A 167 5.63 -12.41 6.35
N LEU A 168 6.57 -11.77 7.05
CA LEU A 168 7.99 -12.05 6.91
C LEU A 168 8.37 -13.43 7.45
N GLY A 169 7.59 -13.98 8.39
CA GLY A 169 7.70 -15.37 8.86
C GLY A 169 7.48 -16.41 7.76
N CYS A 170 6.76 -16.06 6.69
CA CYS A 170 6.55 -16.94 5.53
C CYS A 170 7.78 -17.06 4.61
N ALA A 171 8.89 -16.37 4.89
CA ALA A 171 10.04 -16.33 3.98
C ALA A 171 10.63 -17.72 3.64
N GLU A 172 10.53 -18.67 4.56
CA GLU A 172 11.00 -20.04 4.33
C GLU A 172 10.02 -20.89 3.51
N THR A 173 8.74 -20.52 3.45
CA THR A 173 7.70 -21.29 2.74
C THR A 173 7.43 -20.77 1.33
N VAL A 174 7.75 -19.50 1.04
CA VAL A 174 7.52 -18.88 -0.27
C VAL A 174 8.78 -18.73 -1.11
N ARG A 175 8.64 -18.72 -2.44
CA ARG A 175 9.77 -18.57 -3.37
C ARG A 175 10.34 -17.16 -3.42
N TYR A 176 9.47 -16.16 -3.27
CA TYR A 176 9.77 -14.73 -3.28
C TYR A 176 8.56 -13.98 -2.72
N PHE A 177 8.71 -12.69 -2.47
CA PHE A 177 7.62 -11.78 -2.16
C PHE A 177 7.37 -10.83 -3.33
N THR A 178 6.13 -10.40 -3.53
CA THR A 178 5.85 -9.25 -4.40
C THR A 178 5.72 -8.02 -3.53
N LEU A 179 6.57 -7.03 -3.76
CA LEU A 179 6.55 -5.77 -3.03
C LEU A 179 5.85 -4.70 -3.86
N TYR A 180 5.08 -3.85 -3.18
CA TYR A 180 4.54 -2.61 -3.71
C TYR A 180 4.91 -1.49 -2.75
N ALA A 181 5.55 -0.44 -3.24
CA ALA A 181 5.92 0.70 -2.41
C ALA A 181 5.61 2.02 -3.11
N LEU A 182 4.83 2.88 -2.45
CA LEU A 182 4.73 4.28 -2.82
C LEU A 182 5.88 5.04 -2.15
N GLY A 183 6.73 5.63 -2.98
CA GLY A 183 7.85 6.43 -2.49
C GLY A 183 8.78 6.87 -3.60
N ARG A 184 10.08 6.82 -3.31
CA ARG A 184 11.14 7.31 -4.20
C ARG A 184 12.18 6.25 -4.50
N LEU A 185 12.63 6.24 -5.74
CA LEU A 185 13.76 5.43 -6.17
C LEU A 185 15.02 6.29 -6.22
N ILE A 186 15.98 6.02 -5.34
CA ILE A 186 17.23 6.77 -5.26
C ILE A 186 18.42 5.88 -5.64
N GLU A 187 19.44 6.47 -6.26
CA GLU A 187 20.71 5.80 -6.43
C GLU A 187 21.46 5.77 -5.10
N ALA A 188 22.03 4.62 -4.75
CA ALA A 188 22.85 4.51 -3.55
C ALA A 188 24.12 5.37 -3.71
N PRO A 189 24.67 5.95 -2.63
CA PRO A 189 25.88 6.78 -2.70
C PRO A 189 27.09 6.10 -3.35
N SER A 190 27.12 4.75 -3.34
CA SER A 190 28.16 3.97 -3.98
C SER A 190 28.06 3.90 -5.51
N GLY A 191 26.94 4.32 -6.11
CA GLY A 191 26.63 4.19 -7.54
C GLY A 191 26.41 2.74 -8.03
N LYS A 192 26.46 1.76 -7.13
CA LYS A 192 26.42 0.31 -7.46
C LYS A 192 25.04 -0.32 -7.34
N SER A 193 24.05 0.41 -6.84
CA SER A 193 22.71 -0.10 -6.58
C SER A 193 21.71 1.03 -6.48
N TYR A 194 20.42 0.69 -6.58
CA TYR A 194 19.33 1.60 -6.25
C TYR A 194 18.66 1.19 -4.93
N SER A 195 18.11 2.18 -4.23
CA SER A 195 17.29 2.01 -3.02
C SER A 195 15.89 2.50 -3.32
N LEU A 196 14.90 1.65 -3.07
CA LEU A 196 13.50 2.01 -3.05
C LEU A 196 13.13 2.36 -1.62
N GLU A 197 12.80 3.62 -1.38
CA GLU A 197 12.42 4.16 -0.08
C GLU A 197 10.93 4.50 -0.09
N PRO A 198 10.10 3.76 0.66
CA PRO A 198 8.70 4.13 0.87
C PRO A 198 8.61 5.47 1.62
N ASP A 199 7.63 6.31 1.30
CA ASP A 199 7.43 7.58 2.02
C ASP A 199 7.01 7.36 3.48
N ALA A 200 6.34 6.24 3.74
CA ALA A 200 5.96 5.76 5.07
C ALA A 200 5.80 4.23 5.05
N LEU A 201 5.90 3.54 6.20
CA LEU A 201 5.72 2.09 6.23
C LEU A 201 4.32 1.62 5.82
N ARG A 202 3.28 2.43 6.05
CA ARG A 202 1.93 2.18 5.53
C ARG A 202 1.84 2.23 4.00
N HIS A 203 2.85 2.80 3.34
CA HIS A 203 2.96 2.86 1.88
C HIS A 203 3.76 1.67 1.31
N LEU A 204 3.94 0.61 2.10
CA LEU A 204 4.57 -0.64 1.70
C LEU A 204 3.57 -1.78 1.89
N ALA A 205 3.30 -2.50 0.81
CA ALA A 205 2.55 -3.76 0.84
C ALA A 205 3.49 -4.91 0.46
N ILE A 206 3.46 -5.98 1.26
CA ILE A 206 4.30 -7.16 1.07
C ILE A 206 3.36 -8.36 0.88
N ILE A 207 3.40 -8.95 -0.32
CA ILE A 207 2.53 -10.08 -0.65
C ILE A 207 3.39 -11.35 -0.80
N PRO A 208 3.13 -12.40 -0.03
CA PRO A 208 3.79 -13.70 -0.20
C PRO A 208 3.57 -14.22 -1.63
N GLY A 209 4.65 -14.65 -2.29
CA GLY A 209 4.59 -15.29 -3.60
C GLY A 209 4.20 -16.76 -3.50
N PRO A 210 4.32 -17.52 -4.61
CA PRO A 210 3.96 -18.94 -4.64
C PRO A 210 4.80 -19.75 -3.64
N ALA A 211 4.20 -20.81 -3.10
CA ALA A 211 4.88 -21.74 -2.22
C ALA A 211 6.05 -22.42 -2.95
N LYS A 212 7.07 -22.85 -2.20
CA LYS A 212 8.21 -23.56 -2.78
C LYS A 212 7.79 -24.90 -3.41
N ASP A 213 6.79 -25.57 -2.84
CA ASP A 213 6.42 -26.96 -3.16
C ASP A 213 5.36 -27.12 -4.28
N ASP A 214 4.62 -26.07 -4.64
CA ASP A 214 3.52 -26.14 -5.63
C ASP A 214 3.95 -26.44 -7.08
N ALA A 215 5.24 -26.31 -7.41
CA ALA A 215 5.74 -26.55 -8.76
C ALA A 215 6.02 -28.03 -9.07
N SER A 216 6.02 -28.91 -8.06
CA SER A 216 6.28 -30.34 -8.26
C SER A 216 5.06 -31.10 -8.81
N GLN A 217 3.88 -30.48 -8.87
CA GLN A 217 2.65 -31.14 -9.33
C GLN A 217 1.98 -30.50 -10.56
N SER A 218 2.49 -29.39 -11.08
CA SER A 218 1.95 -28.74 -12.29
C SER A 218 2.72 -29.06 -13.58
N SER A 219 3.60 -30.07 -13.51
CA SER A 219 4.34 -30.63 -14.66
C SER A 219 4.06 -32.14 -14.74
N SER A 220 2.84 -32.53 -15.10
CA SER A 220 2.50 -33.91 -15.50
C SER A 220 1.39 -33.87 -16.54
#